data_AF-A0A0C2MNK6-F1
#
_entry.id   AF-A0A0C2MNK6-F1
#
_cell.length_a   1.000
_cell.length_b   1.000
_cell.length_c   1.000
_cell.angle_alpha   90.00
_cell.angle_beta   90.00
_cell.angle_gamma   90.00
#
_symmetry.space_group_name_H-M   'P 1'
#
loop_
_entity.id
_entity.type
_entity.pdbx_description
1 polymer ?
#
loop_
_entity_poly.entity_id
_entity_poly.type
_entity_poly.pdbx_seq_one_letter_code
_entity_poly.pdbx_strand_id
1 'polypeptide(L)'
;MYIRKDSSSALMNKSDVSSFDYPNFLKEWNKLYTSQNENLLFIAQYAAPGMLRPEKLPKNLDFYNHLIRSNLFQKKNLIDLRSNGQKTFLHESLVKYVHQVIHRNQNPENCRDMEVIGYETKEYCGFGCQIHLLAYCLIVALGEGKPLVVKSDQWQVKPAIIT
;
A
#
# COMPACT_ATOMS: atom_id res chain seq x y z
N MET A 1 -6.02 -13.43 -37.74
CA MET A 1 -5.66 -13.47 -36.31
C MET A 1 -4.15 -13.70 -36.22
N TYR A 2 -3.36 -12.63 -36.28
CA TYR A 2 -1.90 -12.71 -36.23
C TYR A 2 -1.44 -12.34 -34.83
N ILE A 3 -1.01 -13.34 -34.06
CA ILE A 3 -0.34 -13.13 -32.77
C ILE A 3 1.07 -12.64 -33.09
N ARG A 4 1.30 -11.35 -32.94
CA ARG A 4 2.65 -10.77 -32.97
C ARG A 4 3.35 -11.21 -31.69
N LYS A 5 4.23 -12.21 -31.80
CA LYS A 5 5.22 -12.54 -30.78
C LYS A 5 6.25 -11.42 -30.76
N ASP A 6 5.98 -10.36 -30.01
CA ASP A 6 7.06 -9.49 -29.55
C ASP A 6 7.69 -10.15 -28.32
N SER A 7 8.71 -10.95 -28.62
CA SER A 7 9.75 -11.38 -27.70
C SER A 7 10.51 -10.16 -27.19
N SER A 8 9.91 -9.42 -26.28
CA SER A 8 10.65 -8.63 -25.29
C SER A 8 10.77 -9.51 -24.06
N SER A 9 11.70 -10.46 -24.10
CA SER A 9 12.28 -10.97 -22.88
C SER A 9 12.83 -9.76 -22.15
N ALA A 10 12.12 -9.34 -21.10
CA ALA A 10 12.67 -8.46 -20.09
C ALA A 10 13.88 -9.20 -19.49
N LEU A 11 15.03 -9.01 -20.13
CA LEU A 11 16.34 -9.22 -19.54
C LEU A 11 16.43 -8.21 -18.41
N MET A 12 15.79 -8.55 -17.28
CA MET A 12 16.10 -7.94 -16.01
C MET A 12 17.57 -8.28 -15.76
N ASN A 13 18.44 -7.29 -15.92
CA ASN A 13 19.83 -7.38 -15.52
C ASN A 13 19.86 -7.88 -14.08
N LYS A 14 20.32 -9.12 -13.91
CA LYS A 14 20.46 -9.85 -12.65
C LYS A 14 21.47 -9.18 -11.70
N SER A 15 22.08 -8.09 -12.11
CA SER A 15 23.19 -7.39 -11.45
C SER A 15 22.78 -6.24 -10.52
N ASP A 16 21.51 -5.79 -10.51
CA ASP A 16 21.07 -4.69 -9.63
C ASP A 16 20.20 -5.17 -8.45
N VAL A 17 20.34 -6.42 -8.03
CA VAL A 17 19.81 -6.88 -6.74
C VAL A 17 20.90 -6.60 -5.70
N SER A 18 20.81 -5.46 -4.99
CA SER A 18 21.63 -5.26 -3.80
C SER A 18 21.25 -6.37 -2.84
N SER A 19 22.24 -7.17 -2.47
CA SER A 19 22.05 -8.29 -1.55
C SER A 19 21.49 -7.74 -0.25
N PHE A 20 20.26 -8.13 0.10
CA PHE A 20 19.72 -7.88 1.42
C PHE A 20 20.72 -8.38 2.46
N ASP A 21 21.01 -7.56 3.47
CA ASP A 21 21.90 -7.93 4.57
C ASP A 21 21.16 -8.87 5.53
N TYR A 22 20.97 -10.12 5.07
CA TYR A 22 20.36 -11.21 5.82
C TYR A 22 21.03 -11.40 7.20
N PRO A 23 22.37 -11.37 7.33
CA PRO A 23 23.02 -11.47 8.63
C PRO A 23 22.57 -10.40 9.64
N ASN A 24 22.53 -9.12 9.23
CA ASN A 24 22.12 -8.05 10.12
C ASN A 24 20.62 -8.13 10.46
N PHE A 25 19.78 -8.49 9.49
CA PHE A 25 18.35 -8.73 9.73
C PHE A 25 18.11 -9.83 10.77
N LEU A 26 18.76 -10.99 10.63
CA LEU A 26 18.60 -12.11 11.54
C LEU A 26 19.05 -11.75 12.97
N LYS A 27 20.13 -10.96 13.08
CA LYS A 27 20.62 -10.47 14.37
C LYS A 27 19.60 -9.57 15.07
N GLU A 28 19.08 -8.57 14.38
CA GLU A 28 18.08 -7.65 14.96
C GLU A 28 16.74 -8.36 15.23
N TRP A 29 16.34 -9.29 14.36
CA TRP A 29 15.16 -10.11 14.57
C TRP A 29 15.26 -10.97 15.84
N ASN A 30 16.40 -11.65 16.04
CA ASN A 30 16.62 -12.47 17.24
C ASN A 30 16.57 -11.63 18.52
N LYS A 31 17.18 -10.43 18.52
CA LYS A 31 17.14 -9.51 19.66
C LYS A 31 15.71 -9.13 20.04
N LEU A 32 14.88 -8.87 19.02
CA LEU A 32 13.49 -8.51 19.22
C LEU A 32 12.64 -9.68 19.71
N TYR A 33 12.81 -10.84 19.10
CA TYR A 33 12.12 -12.07 19.48
C TYR A 33 12.38 -12.41 20.95
N THR A 34 13.64 -12.32 21.39
CA THR A 34 13.99 -12.48 22.80
C THR A 34 13.28 -11.45 23.68
N SER A 35 13.27 -10.17 23.30
CA SER A 35 12.56 -9.14 24.07
C SER A 35 11.05 -9.39 24.18
N GLN A 36 10.40 -9.89 23.12
CA GLN A 36 8.97 -10.23 23.15
C GLN A 36 8.70 -11.45 24.03
N ASN A 37 9.56 -12.46 23.98
CA ASN A 37 9.47 -13.63 24.85
C ASN A 37 9.63 -13.26 26.33
N GLU A 38 10.58 -12.39 26.67
CA GLU A 38 10.74 -11.90 28.05
C GLU A 38 9.50 -11.13 28.52
N ASN A 39 8.93 -10.28 27.67
CA ASN A 39 7.67 -9.60 27.98
C ASN A 39 6.51 -10.60 28.19
N LEU A 40 6.42 -11.63 27.34
CA LEU A 40 5.39 -12.64 27.44
C LEU A 40 5.57 -13.53 28.68
N LEU A 41 6.79 -13.93 29.01
CA LEU A 41 7.13 -14.68 30.21
C LEU A 41 6.86 -13.85 31.46
N PHE A 42 7.20 -12.56 31.45
CA PHE A 42 6.85 -11.64 32.53
C PHE A 42 5.34 -11.56 32.71
N ILE A 43 4.57 -11.38 31.63
CA ILE A 43 3.11 -11.40 31.70
C ILE A 43 2.63 -12.78 32.19
N ALA A 44 3.13 -13.90 31.70
CA ALA A 44 2.65 -15.23 32.05
C ALA A 44 3.00 -15.66 33.48
N GLN A 45 4.19 -15.29 33.97
CA GLN A 45 4.64 -15.62 35.33
C GLN A 45 4.04 -14.69 36.38
N TYR A 46 3.89 -13.40 36.07
CA TYR A 46 3.40 -12.42 37.03
C TYR A 46 1.90 -12.14 36.89
N ALA A 47 1.24 -12.42 35.75
CA ALA A 47 -0.21 -12.32 35.65
C ALA A 47 -0.89 -13.56 36.25
N ALA A 48 -0.98 -13.62 37.58
CA ALA A 48 -1.91 -14.51 38.25
C ALA A 48 -3.37 -14.21 37.82
N PRO A 49 -4.29 -15.20 37.82
CA PRO A 49 -5.71 -14.96 37.51
C PRO A 49 -6.27 -13.90 38.48
N GLY A 50 -6.65 -12.73 37.95
CA GLY A 50 -7.15 -11.60 38.74
C GLY A 50 -6.20 -10.41 38.89
N MET A 51 -4.90 -10.54 38.56
CA MET A 51 -3.95 -9.41 38.62
C MET A 51 -4.14 -8.40 37.46
N LEU A 52 -4.77 -8.84 36.37
CA LEU A 52 -5.14 -7.98 35.22
C LEU A 52 -6.43 -7.16 35.45
N ARG A 53 -7.13 -7.38 36.58
CA ARG A 53 -8.17 -6.47 37.09
C ARG A 53 -7.68 -5.84 38.40
N PRO A 54 -6.85 -4.79 38.34
CA PRO A 54 -6.50 -4.09 39.55
C PRO A 54 -7.71 -3.27 40.00
N GLU A 55 -8.32 -3.64 41.13
CA GLU A 55 -9.34 -2.79 41.77
C GLU A 55 -8.74 -1.42 42.20
N LYS A 56 -7.41 -1.30 42.27
CA LYS A 56 -6.67 -0.06 42.60
C LYS A 56 -5.32 0.02 41.89
N LEU A 57 -5.29 0.33 40.59
CA LEU A 57 -4.06 0.82 39.93
C LEU A 57 -4.02 2.35 40.07
N PRO A 58 -2.89 2.99 40.41
CA PRO A 58 -2.77 4.45 40.37
C PRO A 58 -3.16 4.97 38.98
N LYS A 59 -4.05 5.96 38.91
CA LYS A 59 -4.61 6.53 37.66
C LYS A 59 -3.55 7.04 36.66
N ASN A 60 -2.28 7.17 37.04
CA ASN A 60 -1.25 7.82 36.22
C ASN A 60 -0.35 6.87 35.40
N LEU A 61 -0.48 5.54 35.55
CA LEU A 61 0.36 4.58 34.83
C LEU A 61 -0.51 3.62 34.01
N ASP A 62 -0.71 3.96 32.74
CA ASP A 62 -1.36 3.08 31.78
C ASP A 62 -0.37 2.04 31.27
N PHE A 63 -0.05 1.09 32.15
CA PHE A 63 0.91 0.01 31.91
C PHE A 63 0.59 -0.76 30.61
N TYR A 64 -0.70 -0.94 30.30
CA TYR A 64 -1.14 -1.59 29.07
C TYR A 64 -0.80 -0.76 27.83
N ASN A 65 -1.06 0.55 27.84
CA ASN A 65 -0.66 1.41 26.73
C ASN A 65 0.86 1.48 26.56
N HIS A 66 1.63 1.38 27.64
CA HIS A 66 3.09 1.29 27.55
C HIS A 66 3.54 0.00 26.84
N LEU A 67 2.99 -1.15 27.24
CA LEU A 67 3.26 -2.43 26.59
C LEU A 67 2.85 -2.44 25.11
N ILE A 68 1.65 -1.92 24.79
CA ILE A 68 1.16 -1.80 23.41
C ILE A 68 2.12 -0.94 22.58
N ARG A 69 2.51 0.24 23.09
CA ARG A 69 3.45 1.14 22.39
C ARG A 69 4.81 0.50 22.18
N SER A 70 5.34 -0.21 23.17
CA SER A 70 6.60 -0.93 23.06
C SER A 70 6.53 -1.99 21.95
N ASN A 71 5.48 -2.84 21.95
CA ASN A 71 5.29 -3.84 20.91
C ASN A 71 5.09 -3.23 19.51
N LEU A 72 4.36 -2.12 19.39
CA LEU A 72 4.18 -1.40 18.13
C LEU A 72 5.49 -0.79 17.61
N PHE A 73 6.30 -0.22 18.50
CA PHE A 73 7.63 0.30 18.16
C PHE A 73 8.56 -0.82 17.66
N GLN A 74 8.57 -1.95 18.36
CA GLN A 74 9.30 -3.14 17.95
C GLN A 74 8.86 -3.64 16.56
N LYS A 75 7.54 -3.72 16.32
CA LYS A 75 6.98 -4.07 15.00
C LYS A 75 7.39 -3.08 13.92
N LYS A 76 7.39 -1.77 14.21
CA LYS A 76 7.84 -0.73 13.29
C LYS A 76 9.30 -0.95 12.88
N ASN A 77 10.19 -1.20 13.84
CA ASN A 77 11.60 -1.47 13.55
C ASN A 77 11.79 -2.69 12.62
N LEU A 78 11.00 -3.76 12.81
CA LEU A 78 11.02 -4.90 11.88
C LEU A 78 10.54 -4.52 10.48
N ILE A 79 9.47 -3.73 10.38
CA ILE A 79 8.95 -3.28 9.09
C ILE A 79 9.98 -2.40 8.40
N ASP A 80 10.63 -1.48 9.11
CA ASP A 80 11.64 -0.57 8.58
C ASP A 80 12.90 -1.35 8.14
N LEU A 81 13.35 -2.34 8.91
CA LEU A 81 14.43 -3.25 8.52
C LEU A 81 14.05 -4.09 7.30
N ARG A 82 12.82 -4.62 7.26
CA ARG A 82 12.29 -5.37 6.12
C ARG A 82 12.16 -4.49 4.89
N SER A 83 11.73 -3.23 4.99
CA SER A 83 11.62 -2.29 3.87
C SER A 83 12.99 -1.84 3.37
N ASN A 84 13.97 -1.71 4.27
CA ASN A 84 15.36 -1.49 3.85
C ASN A 84 15.89 -2.68 3.04
N GLY A 85 15.37 -3.89 3.29
CA GLY A 85 15.69 -5.10 2.53
C GLY A 85 14.88 -5.35 1.28
N GLN A 86 13.57 -5.11 1.34
CA GLN A 86 12.66 -5.08 0.21
C GLN A 86 12.81 -3.71 -0.44
N LYS A 87 13.87 -3.57 -1.24
CA LYS A 87 14.26 -2.31 -1.84
C LYS A 87 13.05 -1.48 -2.28
N THR A 88 13.01 -0.23 -1.81
CA THR A 88 12.30 0.89 -2.43
C THR A 88 12.36 0.82 -3.95
N PHE A 89 13.50 0.39 -4.51
CA PHE A 89 13.68 0.10 -5.94
C PHE A 89 12.64 -0.83 -6.56
N LEU A 90 12.27 -1.95 -5.92
CA LEU A 90 11.25 -2.87 -6.49
C LEU A 90 9.89 -2.18 -6.53
N HIS A 91 9.54 -1.46 -5.47
CA HIS A 91 8.33 -0.67 -5.41
C HIS A 91 8.33 0.45 -6.46
N GLU A 92 9.41 1.22 -6.54
CA GLU A 92 9.61 2.29 -7.53
C GLU A 92 9.58 1.76 -8.96
N SER A 93 10.19 0.60 -9.21
CA SER A 93 10.18 -0.06 -10.51
C SER A 93 8.77 -0.51 -10.89
N LEU A 94 8.03 -1.10 -9.96
CA LEU A 94 6.63 -1.49 -10.19
C LEU A 94 5.74 -0.27 -10.44
N VAL A 95 5.88 0.78 -9.64
CA VAL A 95 5.15 2.04 -9.83
C VAL A 95 5.46 2.62 -11.21
N LYS A 96 6.74 2.68 -11.59
CA LYS A 96 7.17 3.15 -12.91
C LYS A 96 6.57 2.31 -14.04
N TYR A 97 6.55 0.99 -13.88
CA TYR A 97 5.94 0.08 -14.85
C TYR A 97 4.43 0.34 -14.99
N VAL A 98 3.69 0.40 -13.89
CA VAL A 98 2.25 0.68 -13.89
C VAL A 98 1.97 2.04 -14.54
N HIS A 99 2.75 3.07 -14.22
CA HIS A 99 2.64 4.39 -14.84
C HIS A 99 2.84 4.33 -16.36
N GLN A 100 3.82 3.56 -16.84
CA GLN A 100 4.07 3.38 -18.27
C GLN A 100 2.92 2.65 -18.97
N VAL A 101 2.34 1.63 -18.34
CA VAL A 101 1.18 0.91 -18.87
C VAL A 101 -0.01 1.85 -19.02
N ILE A 102 -0.32 2.62 -17.97
CA ILE A 102 -1.39 3.62 -18.00
C ILE A 102 -1.12 4.65 -19.10
N HIS A 103 0.09 5.20 -19.16
CA HIS A 103 0.44 6.19 -20.16
C HIS A 103 0.27 5.66 -21.60
N ARG A 104 0.73 4.45 -21.89
CA ARG A 104 0.59 3.87 -23.24
C ARG A 104 -0.88 3.61 -23.60
N ASN A 105 -1.68 3.11 -22.66
CA ASN A 105 -3.09 2.85 -22.89
C ASN A 105 -3.89 4.14 -23.09
N GLN A 106 -3.56 5.22 -22.38
CA GLN A 106 -4.29 6.49 -22.45
C GLN A 106 -3.79 7.44 -23.55
N ASN A 107 -2.63 7.18 -24.17
CA ASN A 107 -2.04 8.01 -25.23
C ASN A 107 -1.79 7.21 -26.53
N PRO A 108 -2.85 6.79 -27.23
CA PRO A 108 -2.76 6.10 -28.52
C PRO A 108 -2.30 7.05 -29.64
N GLU A 109 -1.61 6.51 -30.64
CA GLU A 109 -1.10 7.30 -31.79
C GLU A 109 -2.22 7.87 -32.66
N ASN A 110 -3.36 7.16 -32.77
CA ASN A 110 -4.52 7.59 -33.55
C ASN A 110 -5.79 7.48 -32.71
N CYS A 111 -6.43 8.61 -32.43
CA CYS A 111 -7.62 8.70 -31.59
C CYS A 111 -8.94 8.65 -32.36
N ARG A 112 -8.94 8.81 -33.69
CA ARG A 112 -10.16 9.18 -34.44
C ARG A 112 -11.18 8.05 -34.56
N ASP A 113 -10.71 6.81 -34.65
CA ASP A 113 -11.53 5.63 -34.99
C ASP A 113 -11.40 4.51 -33.95
N MET A 114 -11.04 4.84 -32.71
CA MET A 114 -10.81 3.84 -31.68
C MET A 114 -11.96 3.73 -30.69
N GLU A 115 -12.20 2.52 -30.21
CA GLU A 115 -13.14 2.27 -29.12
C GLU A 115 -12.57 2.79 -27.80
N VAL A 116 -13.41 3.48 -27.04
CA VAL A 116 -13.05 4.05 -25.74
C VAL A 116 -14.06 3.61 -24.68
N ILE A 117 -13.62 3.59 -23.43
CA ILE A 117 -14.53 3.53 -22.29
C ILE A 117 -14.86 4.97 -21.89
N GLY A 118 -16.14 5.34 -21.95
CA GLY A 118 -16.60 6.65 -21.51
C GLY A 118 -16.94 6.64 -20.01
N TYR A 119 -16.46 7.64 -19.28
CA TYR A 119 -16.94 7.99 -17.95
C TYR A 119 -17.67 9.33 -17.99
N GLU A 120 -18.88 9.34 -17.45
CA GLU A 120 -19.71 10.54 -17.31
C GLU A 120 -19.96 10.78 -15.83
N THR A 121 -19.75 12.03 -15.40
CA THR A 121 -19.99 12.41 -14.01
C THR A 121 -21.48 12.37 -13.72
N LYS A 122 -21.86 11.81 -12.57
CA LYS A 122 -23.26 11.78 -12.13
C LYS A 122 -23.41 12.55 -10.82
N GLU A 123 -24.44 13.39 -10.74
CA GLU A 123 -24.66 14.34 -9.64
C GLU A 123 -25.14 13.69 -8.33
N TYR A 124 -25.52 12.41 -8.33
CA TYR A 124 -26.16 11.77 -7.17
C TYR A 124 -25.21 11.42 -6.01
N CYS A 125 -23.89 11.58 -6.17
CA CYS A 125 -22.94 11.23 -5.11
C CYS A 125 -21.78 12.24 -4.98
N GLY A 126 -21.19 12.26 -3.78
CA GLY A 126 -20.06 13.15 -3.47
C GLY A 126 -18.75 12.77 -4.17
N PHE A 127 -17.76 13.66 -4.07
CA PHE A 127 -16.45 13.54 -4.74
C PHE A 127 -15.78 12.17 -4.56
N GLY A 128 -15.77 11.62 -3.34
CA GLY A 128 -15.16 10.31 -3.08
C GLY A 128 -15.81 9.18 -3.88
N CYS A 129 -17.13 9.21 -4.09
CA CYS A 129 -17.82 8.22 -4.92
C CYS A 129 -17.47 8.39 -6.40
N GLN A 130 -17.38 9.63 -6.88
CA GLN A 130 -17.00 9.93 -8.26
C GLN A 130 -15.57 9.48 -8.58
N ILE A 131 -14.60 9.72 -7.68
CA ILE A 131 -13.22 9.27 -7.86
C ILE A 131 -13.11 7.75 -7.85
N HIS A 132 -13.84 7.04 -6.97
CA HIS A 132 -13.84 5.58 -6.98
C HIS A 132 -14.47 5.00 -8.25
N LEU A 133 -15.56 5.59 -8.75
CA LEU A 133 -16.17 5.16 -10.01
C LEU A 133 -15.24 5.43 -11.19
N LEU A 134 -14.58 6.58 -11.23
CA LEU A 134 -13.55 6.89 -12.23
C LEU A 134 -12.39 5.90 -12.18
N ALA A 135 -11.88 5.57 -10.98
CA ALA A 135 -10.82 4.59 -10.79
C ALA A 135 -11.25 3.19 -11.25
N TYR A 136 -12.49 2.78 -10.96
CA TYR A 136 -13.06 1.54 -11.47
C TYR A 136 -13.10 1.52 -13.00
N CYS A 137 -13.61 2.58 -13.64
CA CYS A 137 -13.62 2.70 -15.10
C CYS A 137 -12.21 2.64 -15.68
N LEU A 138 -11.21 3.24 -15.02
CA LEU A 138 -9.81 3.15 -15.43
C LEU A 138 -9.28 1.71 -15.38
N ILE A 139 -9.57 0.97 -14.31
CA ILE A 139 -9.15 -0.44 -14.18
C ILE A 139 -9.78 -1.29 -15.29
N VAL A 140 -11.07 -1.11 -15.58
CA VAL A 140 -11.76 -1.81 -16.67
C VAL A 140 -11.17 -1.41 -18.03
N ALA A 141 -10.91 -0.13 -18.26
CA ALA A 141 -10.30 0.37 -19.50
C ALA A 141 -8.92 -0.23 -19.76
N LEU A 142 -8.08 -0.32 -18.72
CA LEU A 142 -6.79 -1.00 -18.78
C LEU A 142 -6.94 -2.50 -19.09
N GLY A 143 -7.93 -3.17 -18.48
CA GLY A 143 -8.21 -4.59 -18.72
C GLY A 143 -8.69 -4.89 -20.14
N GLU A 144 -9.51 -4.00 -20.71
CA GLU A 144 -10.02 -4.08 -22.08
C GLU A 144 -9.03 -3.54 -23.13
N GLY A 145 -7.91 -2.95 -22.70
CA GLY A 145 -6.94 -2.33 -23.61
C GLY A 145 -7.46 -1.07 -24.33
N LYS A 146 -8.52 -0.43 -23.81
CA LYS A 146 -9.16 0.75 -24.38
C LYS A 146 -8.79 2.00 -23.57
N PRO A 147 -8.64 3.19 -24.18
CA PRO A 147 -8.46 4.43 -23.41
C PRO A 147 -9.73 4.80 -22.65
N LEU A 148 -9.55 5.53 -21.55
CA LEU A 148 -10.64 6.08 -20.76
C LEU A 148 -10.87 7.53 -21.18
N VAL A 149 -12.10 7.87 -21.56
CA VAL A 149 -12.49 9.25 -21.87
C VAL A 149 -13.40 9.77 -20.78
N VAL A 150 -12.98 10.86 -20.14
CA VAL A 150 -13.70 11.52 -19.05
C VAL A 150 -14.46 12.71 -19.62
N LYS A 151 -15.78 12.71 -19.51
CA LYS A 151 -16.61 13.89 -19.74
C LYS A 151 -16.62 14.73 -18.46
N SER A 152 -16.06 15.95 -18.53
CA SER A 152 -15.83 16.84 -17.38
C SER A 152 -16.95 17.86 -17.15
N ASP A 153 -17.96 17.83 -17.99
CA ASP A 153 -19.06 18.79 -18.13
C ASP A 153 -19.81 19.03 -16.80
N GLN A 154 -19.72 18.08 -15.86
CA GLN A 154 -20.42 18.08 -14.57
C GLN A 154 -19.52 17.94 -13.34
N TRP A 155 -18.19 18.18 -13.44
CA TRP A 155 -17.33 18.24 -12.25
C TRP A 155 -17.54 19.57 -11.53
N GLN A 156 -18.68 19.70 -10.85
CA GLN A 156 -18.91 20.79 -9.92
C GLN A 156 -18.05 20.54 -8.67
N VAL A 157 -16.88 21.16 -8.62
CA VAL A 157 -16.26 21.47 -7.32
C VAL A 157 -17.20 22.47 -6.67
N LYS A 158 -18.24 21.99 -5.97
CA LYS A 158 -19.06 22.87 -5.16
C LYS A 158 -18.11 23.52 -4.15
N PRO A 159 -17.91 24.85 -4.16
CA PRO A 159 -17.11 25.48 -3.14
C PRO A 159 -17.72 25.10 -1.80
N ALA A 160 -16.88 24.66 -0.86
CA ALA A 160 -17.32 24.41 0.50
C ALA A 160 -17.95 25.72 1.01
N ILE A 161 -19.28 25.76 1.05
CA ILE A 161 -20.00 26.84 1.69
C ILE A 161 -19.76 26.64 3.18
N ILE A 162 -18.81 27.41 3.72
CA ILE A 162 -18.66 27.61 5.15
C ILE A 162 -19.78 28.58 5.53
N THR A 163 -20.93 28.05 5.92
CA THR A 163 -21.98 28.77 6.66
C THR A 163 -22.01 28.27 8.08
#